data_AF-A0AAW1GGE1-F1
#
_entry.id   AF-A0AAW1GGE1-F1
#
_cell.length_a   1.000
_cell.length_b   1.000
_cell.length_c   1.000
_cell.angle_alpha   90.00
_cell.angle_beta   90.00
_cell.angle_gamma   90.00
#
_symmetry.space_group_name_H-M   'P 1'
#
loop_
_entity.id
_entity.type
_entity.pdbx_description
1 polymer ?
#
loop_
_entity_poly.entity_id
_entity_poly.type
_entity_poly.pdbx_seq_one_letter_code
_entity_poly.pdbx_strand_id
1 'polypeptide(L)'
;MTKDVEVAEQQPEYSTKDYHDPPPAPLIDLEELRKWSFYRAIIAEFVATLLFLYITVLTVIGYKSQTDIDSGGDQCGGVGILGIAWAFGGMIFVLVYCTAGISGGHINPAVTFGLFLARKVSLIRAFLYIVAQCLGAICGVGLVKGFQKAHYVRYGGGANEMAPGYSKGTGLGAEIIGTFVLVYTVFAATDPKRSARDSHVPVLAPLPIGFAVFMVHLATIPITGTGINPARSFGAAVIYNQEKSWHEHWIFWVGPFIGAAIAAFYHQYILRAAAIKALGSFRSTA
;
A
#
# COMPACT_ATOMS: atom_id res chain seq x y z
N MET A 1 -41.16 -53.07 35.39
CA MET A 1 -40.12 -52.06 35.67
C MET A 1 -39.27 -51.94 34.41
N THR A 2 -39.87 -51.36 33.38
CA THR A 2 -39.26 -51.06 32.08
C THR A 2 -38.51 -49.74 32.22
N LYS A 3 -37.20 -49.75 31.93
CA LYS A 3 -36.39 -48.55 31.88
C LYS A 3 -36.52 -47.95 30.49
N ASP A 4 -37.03 -46.72 30.44
CA ASP A 4 -37.00 -45.86 29.26
C ASP A 4 -35.55 -45.54 28.89
N VAL A 5 -35.18 -45.80 27.63
CA VAL A 5 -33.95 -45.33 27.03
C VAL A 5 -34.31 -44.04 26.30
N GLU A 6 -34.03 -42.90 26.92
CA GLU A 6 -34.03 -41.60 26.24
C GLU A 6 -32.93 -41.61 25.17
N VAL A 7 -33.35 -41.58 23.91
CA VAL A 7 -32.47 -41.32 22.78
C VAL A 7 -32.14 -39.83 22.83
N ALA A 8 -30.92 -39.52 23.27
CA ALA A 8 -30.39 -38.16 23.26
C ALA A 8 -30.50 -37.56 21.85
N GLU A 9 -31.16 -36.41 21.79
CA GLU A 9 -31.31 -35.61 20.58
C GLU A 9 -29.96 -35.26 19.97
N GLN A 10 -29.96 -35.27 18.64
CA GLN A 10 -28.82 -35.03 17.76
C GLN A 10 -28.10 -33.72 18.11
N GLN A 11 -26.78 -33.80 18.17
CA GLN A 11 -25.85 -32.67 18.21
C GLN A 11 -26.21 -31.63 17.14
N PRO A 12 -26.03 -30.32 17.38
CA PRO A 12 -26.26 -29.33 16.36
C PRO A 12 -25.27 -29.56 15.22
N GLU A 13 -25.80 -29.81 14.03
CA GLU A 13 -25.05 -29.75 12.78
C GLU A 13 -24.19 -28.49 12.80
N TYR A 14 -22.88 -28.67 12.71
CA TYR A 14 -21.98 -27.60 12.31
C TYR A 14 -22.44 -27.16 10.91
N SER A 15 -23.29 -26.13 10.86
CA SER A 15 -23.58 -25.38 9.65
C SER A 15 -22.24 -24.98 9.06
N THR A 16 -21.83 -25.67 8.00
CA THR A 16 -20.82 -25.20 7.08
C THR A 16 -21.31 -23.84 6.62
N LYS A 17 -20.76 -22.77 7.22
CA LYS A 17 -20.94 -21.43 6.70
C LYS A 17 -20.23 -21.43 5.35
N ASP A 18 -20.98 -21.80 4.31
CA ASP A 18 -20.53 -21.64 2.94
C ASP A 18 -20.12 -20.19 2.79
N TYR A 19 -18.82 -20.01 2.55
CA TYR A 19 -18.18 -18.72 2.45
C TYR A 19 -18.62 -18.12 1.11
N HIS A 20 -19.76 -17.42 1.12
CA HIS A 20 -20.23 -16.69 -0.04
C HIS A 20 -19.40 -15.42 -0.24
N ASP A 21 -18.82 -15.29 -1.42
CA ASP A 21 -18.13 -14.07 -1.83
C ASP A 21 -19.11 -12.89 -1.83
N PRO A 22 -18.69 -11.71 -1.34
CA PRO A 22 -19.50 -10.51 -1.51
C PRO A 22 -19.69 -10.22 -3.02
N PRO A 23 -20.83 -9.64 -3.41
CA PRO A 23 -21.10 -9.36 -4.81
C PRO A 23 -20.01 -8.45 -5.40
N PRO A 24 -19.57 -8.70 -6.66
CA PRO A 24 -18.55 -7.88 -7.29
C PRO A 24 -19.05 -6.45 -7.45
N ALA A 25 -18.17 -5.48 -7.22
CA ALA A 25 -18.46 -4.08 -7.46
C ALA A 25 -18.83 -3.88 -8.95
N PRO A 26 -19.85 -3.06 -9.25
CA PRO A 26 -20.13 -2.61 -10.60
C PRO A 26 -18.87 -2.00 -11.24
N LEU A 27 -18.64 -2.31 -12.52
CA LEU A 27 -17.45 -1.83 -13.23
C LEU A 27 -17.44 -0.29 -13.29
N ILE A 28 -18.60 0.29 -13.54
CA ILE A 28 -18.86 1.73 -13.58
C ILE A 28 -20.04 1.99 -12.65
N ASP A 29 -19.84 2.84 -11.65
CA ASP A 29 -20.87 3.24 -10.69
C ASP A 29 -20.93 4.78 -10.62
N LEU A 30 -21.80 5.36 -11.44
CA LEU A 30 -21.96 6.81 -11.50
C LEU A 30 -22.69 7.37 -10.27
N GLU A 31 -23.37 6.53 -9.49
CA GLU A 31 -24.07 6.98 -8.29
C GLU A 31 -23.09 7.43 -7.20
N GLU A 32 -21.85 6.93 -7.22
CA GLU A 32 -20.79 7.35 -6.29
C GLU A 32 -20.51 8.85 -6.36
N LEU A 33 -20.65 9.45 -7.54
CA LEU A 33 -20.45 10.90 -7.75
C LEU A 33 -21.49 11.75 -7.00
N ARG A 34 -22.63 11.17 -6.60
CA ARG A 34 -23.66 11.88 -5.82
C ARG A 34 -23.43 11.78 -4.31
N LYS A 35 -22.47 10.97 -3.86
CA LYS A 35 -22.25 10.66 -2.44
C LYS A 35 -21.15 11.55 -1.84
N TRP A 36 -21.47 12.29 -0.78
CA TRP A 36 -20.47 13.06 -0.03
C TRP A 36 -19.37 12.19 0.60
N SER A 37 -19.69 10.95 0.97
CA SER A 37 -18.72 9.97 1.46
C SER A 37 -17.66 9.62 0.41
N PHE A 38 -17.99 9.65 -0.88
CA PHE A 38 -17.03 9.43 -1.96
C PHE A 38 -15.96 10.53 -2.00
N TYR A 39 -16.37 11.80 -2.00
CA TYR A 39 -15.43 12.92 -1.98
C TYR A 39 -14.57 12.94 -0.72
N ARG A 40 -15.13 12.60 0.44
CA ARG A 40 -14.36 12.44 1.68
C ARG A 40 -13.31 11.33 1.58
N ALA A 41 -13.62 10.24 0.88
CA ALA A 41 -12.67 9.16 0.64
C ALA A 41 -11.52 9.60 -0.29
N ILE A 42 -11.81 10.37 -1.34
CA ILE A 42 -10.79 10.96 -2.22
C ILE A 42 -9.86 11.89 -1.43
N ILE A 43 -10.43 12.75 -0.57
CA ILE A 43 -9.66 13.65 0.30
C ILE A 43 -8.80 12.83 1.28
N ALA A 44 -9.34 11.75 1.84
CA ALA A 44 -8.59 10.87 2.74
C ALA A 44 -7.37 10.24 2.05
N GLU A 45 -7.52 9.74 0.81
CA GLU A 45 -6.41 9.20 0.02
C GLU A 45 -5.36 10.29 -0.31
N PHE A 46 -5.80 11.50 -0.65
CA PHE A 46 -4.90 12.64 -0.86
C PHE A 46 -4.09 12.98 0.38
N VAL A 47 -4.75 13.19 1.53
CA VAL A 47 -4.09 13.58 2.79
C VAL A 47 -3.18 12.48 3.29
N ALA A 48 -3.62 11.21 3.25
CA ALA A 48 -2.80 10.09 3.66
C ALA A 48 -1.54 9.97 2.80
N THR A 49 -1.66 10.09 1.48
CA THR A 49 -0.50 10.01 0.59
C THR A 49 0.43 11.21 0.76
N LEU A 50 -0.09 12.41 1.04
CA LEU A 50 0.70 13.58 1.41
C LEU A 50 1.54 13.31 2.66
N LEU A 51 0.90 12.86 3.74
CA LEU A 51 1.60 12.58 5.00
C LEU A 51 2.62 11.44 4.85
N PHE A 52 2.28 10.42 4.08
CA PHE A 52 3.18 9.31 3.75
C PHE A 52 4.47 9.83 3.10
N LEU A 53 4.35 10.63 2.04
CA LEU A 53 5.52 11.15 1.32
C LEU A 53 6.29 12.19 2.14
N TYR A 54 5.59 13.04 2.90
CA TYR A 54 6.21 14.01 3.77
C TYR A 54 7.13 13.35 4.80
N ILE A 55 6.62 12.39 5.57
CA ILE A 55 7.40 11.73 6.63
C ILE A 55 8.53 10.88 6.03
N THR A 56 8.24 10.06 5.03
CA THR A 56 9.23 9.11 4.50
C THR A 56 10.38 9.80 3.77
N VAL A 57 10.10 10.80 2.93
CA VAL A 57 11.16 11.54 2.25
C VAL A 57 11.97 12.40 3.23
N LEU A 58 11.33 13.02 4.22
CA LEU A 58 12.04 13.73 5.28
C LEU A 58 13.02 12.82 6.03
N THR A 59 12.61 11.59 6.37
CA THR A 59 13.49 10.58 6.99
C THR A 59 14.66 10.20 6.09
N VAL A 60 14.42 9.99 4.79
CA VAL A 60 15.49 9.65 3.83
C VAL A 60 16.53 10.77 3.72
N ILE A 61 16.08 12.02 3.57
CA ILE A 61 16.98 13.17 3.46
C ILE A 61 17.71 13.42 4.79
N GLY A 62 17.02 13.29 5.92
CA GLY A 62 17.62 13.42 7.25
C GLY A 62 18.72 12.39 7.50
N TYR A 63 18.46 11.12 7.19
CA TYR A 63 19.47 10.06 7.28
C TYR A 63 20.69 10.37 6.41
N LYS A 64 20.49 10.63 5.11
CA LYS A 64 21.60 10.92 4.20
C LYS A 64 22.42 12.13 4.63
N SER A 65 21.78 13.17 5.15
CA SER A 65 22.47 14.36 5.67
C SER A 65 23.27 14.08 6.93
N GLN A 66 22.77 13.24 7.84
CA GLN A 66 23.45 12.92 9.10
C GLN A 66 24.63 11.96 8.91
N THR A 67 24.63 11.18 7.82
CA THR A 67 25.73 10.26 7.48
C THR A 67 26.74 10.80 6.49
N ASP A 68 26.58 12.03 6.01
CA ASP A 68 27.50 12.66 5.05
C ASP A 68 28.74 13.20 5.76
N ILE A 69 29.80 12.39 5.80
CA ILE A 69 31.09 12.71 6.45
C ILE A 69 31.70 13.99 5.86
N ASP A 70 31.53 14.23 4.55
CA ASP A 70 32.05 15.43 3.88
C ASP A 70 31.33 16.72 4.33
N SER A 71 30.17 16.58 4.97
CA SER A 71 29.41 17.66 5.60
C SER A 71 29.48 17.66 7.13
N GLY A 72 30.40 16.90 7.72
CA GLY A 72 30.56 16.78 9.17
C GLY A 72 29.58 15.80 9.85
N GLY A 73 28.96 14.90 9.08
CA GLY A 73 28.13 13.82 9.59
C GLY A 73 28.92 12.66 10.21
N ASP A 74 28.21 11.76 10.88
CA ASP A 74 28.74 10.53 11.48
C ASP A 74 28.33 9.33 10.62
N GLN A 75 29.27 8.46 10.26
CA GLN A 75 29.01 7.26 9.46
C GLN A 75 27.93 6.36 10.06
N CYS A 76 27.80 6.36 11.38
CA CYS A 76 26.79 5.59 12.13
C CYS A 76 25.63 6.46 12.64
N GLY A 77 25.58 7.74 12.24
CA GLY A 77 24.57 8.70 12.67
C GLY A 77 23.18 8.43 12.09
N GLY A 78 22.17 9.03 12.73
CA GLY A 78 20.79 8.97 12.29
C GLY A 78 20.12 7.61 12.46
N VAL A 79 19.09 7.37 11.65
CA VAL A 79 18.17 6.21 11.84
C VAL A 79 18.58 4.94 11.09
N GLY A 80 19.60 5.02 10.24
CA GLY A 80 20.02 3.91 9.37
C GLY A 80 19.02 3.57 8.25
N ILE A 81 19.43 2.67 7.36
CA ILE A 81 18.53 2.09 6.34
C ILE A 81 17.35 1.34 7.00
N LEU A 82 17.58 0.74 8.17
CA LEU A 82 16.53 0.10 8.96
C LEU A 82 15.45 1.11 9.38
N GLY A 83 15.84 2.30 9.83
CA GLY A 83 14.91 3.37 10.17
C GLY A 83 14.14 3.91 8.97
N ILE A 84 14.76 3.96 7.78
CA ILE A 84 14.05 4.28 6.53
C ILE A 84 12.99 3.22 6.26
N ALA A 85 13.33 1.94 6.30
CA ALA A 85 12.37 0.86 6.07
C ALA A 85 11.21 0.91 7.08
N TRP A 86 11.49 1.20 8.35
CA TRP A 86 10.47 1.43 9.38
C TRP A 86 9.59 2.63 9.08
N ALA A 87 10.13 3.74 8.59
CA ALA A 87 9.33 4.91 8.24
C ALA A 87 8.32 4.58 7.14
N PHE A 88 8.73 3.85 6.09
CA PHE A 88 7.82 3.45 5.01
C PHE A 88 6.75 2.46 5.49
N GLY A 89 7.15 1.36 6.14
CA GLY A 89 6.19 0.35 6.61
C GLY A 89 5.29 0.85 7.74
N GLY A 90 5.87 1.58 8.70
CA GLY A 90 5.17 2.17 9.83
C GLY A 90 4.15 3.22 9.42
N MET A 91 4.49 4.10 8.47
CA MET A 91 3.52 5.08 7.96
C MET A 91 2.38 4.42 7.19
N ILE A 92 2.63 3.36 6.42
CA ILE A 92 1.54 2.59 5.81
C ILE A 92 0.66 1.95 6.88
N PHE A 93 1.23 1.32 7.91
CA PHE A 93 0.45 0.80 9.02
C PHE A 93 -0.46 1.87 9.66
N VAL A 94 0.11 3.02 10.04
CA VAL A 94 -0.63 4.11 10.70
C VAL A 94 -1.73 4.66 9.78
N LEU A 95 -1.39 4.96 8.53
CA LEU A 95 -2.33 5.63 7.63
C LEU A 95 -3.43 4.70 7.13
N VAL A 96 -3.14 3.41 6.88
CA VAL A 96 -4.17 2.41 6.60
C VAL A 96 -5.09 2.27 7.82
N TYR A 97 -4.54 2.23 9.04
CA TYR A 97 -5.36 2.20 10.26
C TYR A 97 -6.32 3.40 10.34
N CYS A 98 -5.83 4.62 10.06
CA CYS A 98 -6.64 5.83 10.09
C CYS A 98 -7.71 5.90 8.98
N THR A 99 -7.43 5.36 7.79
CA THR A 99 -8.25 5.60 6.59
C THR A 99 -9.03 4.39 6.08
N ALA A 100 -8.76 3.18 6.58
CA ALA A 100 -9.42 1.95 6.12
C ALA A 100 -10.96 2.01 6.24
N GLY A 101 -11.50 2.62 7.30
CA GLY A 101 -12.95 2.81 7.46
C GLY A 101 -13.57 3.92 6.60
N ILE A 102 -12.74 4.79 6.00
CA ILE A 102 -13.17 5.96 5.24
C ILE A 102 -13.03 5.71 3.73
N SER A 103 -11.82 5.38 3.28
CA SER A 103 -11.50 5.18 1.85
C SER A 103 -11.22 3.72 1.47
N GLY A 104 -10.93 2.87 2.46
CA GLY A 104 -10.30 1.56 2.25
C GLY A 104 -8.78 1.59 2.49
N GLY A 105 -8.18 2.79 2.59
CA GLY A 105 -6.76 2.98 2.93
C GLY A 105 -5.81 2.39 1.91
N HIS A 106 -5.89 2.83 0.65
CA HIS A 106 -5.04 2.26 -0.41
C HIS A 106 -3.66 2.93 -0.45
N ILE A 107 -3.62 4.27 -0.45
CA ILE A 107 -2.40 5.11 -0.39
C ILE A 107 -1.40 4.79 -1.51
N ASN A 108 -1.84 4.05 -2.53
CA ASN A 108 -0.99 3.44 -3.54
C ASN A 108 -1.83 3.10 -4.79
N PRO A 109 -1.42 3.59 -5.97
CA PRO A 109 -2.08 3.25 -7.24
C PRO A 109 -2.08 1.76 -7.56
N ALA A 110 -1.01 1.02 -7.24
CA ALA A 110 -0.92 -0.41 -7.51
C ALA A 110 -1.89 -1.22 -6.62
N VAL A 111 -2.09 -0.81 -5.37
CA VAL A 111 -3.10 -1.40 -4.48
C VAL A 111 -4.51 -1.13 -5.01
N THR A 112 -4.78 0.12 -5.40
CA THR A 112 -6.07 0.52 -5.98
C THR A 112 -6.37 -0.26 -7.26
N PHE A 113 -5.36 -0.41 -8.13
CA PHE A 113 -5.45 -1.15 -9.37
C PHE A 113 -5.69 -2.65 -9.13
N GLY A 114 -4.98 -3.28 -8.20
CA GLY A 114 -5.20 -4.69 -7.84
C GLY A 114 -6.64 -4.94 -7.35
N LEU A 115 -7.13 -4.09 -6.43
CA LEU A 115 -8.50 -4.19 -5.93
C LEU A 115 -9.55 -3.91 -7.02
N PHE A 116 -9.26 -3.02 -7.97
CA PHE A 116 -10.09 -2.80 -9.15
C PHE A 116 -10.18 -4.06 -10.04
N LEU A 117 -9.04 -4.70 -10.35
CA LEU A 117 -9.01 -5.95 -11.12
C LEU A 117 -9.81 -7.07 -10.45
N ALA A 118 -9.79 -7.11 -9.12
CA ALA A 118 -10.57 -8.05 -8.32
C ALA A 118 -12.04 -7.64 -8.12
N ARG A 119 -12.54 -6.64 -8.84
CA ARG A 119 -13.92 -6.11 -8.71
C ARG A 119 -14.30 -5.71 -7.28
N LYS A 120 -13.36 -5.18 -6.50
CA LYS A 120 -13.62 -4.61 -5.16
C LYS A 120 -13.74 -3.08 -5.17
N VAL A 121 -13.41 -2.45 -6.29
CA VAL A 121 -13.41 -0.99 -6.51
C VAL A 121 -13.93 -0.73 -7.92
N SER A 122 -14.79 0.29 -8.11
CA SER A 122 -15.26 0.70 -9.44
C SER A 122 -14.16 1.42 -10.24
N LEU A 123 -14.31 1.52 -11.56
CA LEU A 123 -13.35 2.25 -12.41
C LEU A 123 -13.24 3.73 -12.03
N ILE A 124 -14.37 4.39 -11.74
CA ILE A 124 -14.42 5.82 -11.41
C ILE A 124 -13.69 6.09 -10.09
N ARG A 125 -13.97 5.26 -9.06
CA ARG A 125 -13.28 5.34 -7.78
C ARG A 125 -11.79 5.06 -7.93
N ALA A 126 -11.42 4.04 -8.68
CA ALA A 126 -10.03 3.69 -8.90
C ALA A 126 -9.25 4.84 -9.55
N PHE A 127 -9.80 5.43 -10.61
CA PHE A 127 -9.19 6.56 -11.29
C PHE A 127 -9.02 7.77 -10.37
N LEU A 128 -10.08 8.18 -9.66
CA LEU A 128 -10.02 9.36 -8.78
C LEU A 128 -9.13 9.16 -7.56
N TYR A 129 -9.02 7.93 -7.04
CA TYR A 129 -8.05 7.58 -6.01
C TYR A 129 -6.61 7.70 -6.52
N ILE A 130 -6.30 7.16 -7.71
CA ILE A 130 -4.96 7.24 -8.30
C ILE A 130 -4.54 8.69 -8.50
N VAL A 131 -5.45 9.54 -9.01
CA VAL A 131 -5.20 10.98 -9.15
C VAL A 131 -4.95 11.63 -7.78
N ALA A 132 -5.80 11.38 -6.79
CA ALA A 132 -5.65 11.94 -5.44
C ALA A 132 -4.34 11.50 -4.77
N GLN A 133 -3.94 10.23 -4.92
CA GLN A 133 -2.69 9.69 -4.41
C GLN A 133 -1.49 10.40 -5.07
N CYS A 134 -1.51 10.56 -6.40
CA CYS A 134 -0.44 11.24 -7.13
C CYS A 134 -0.30 12.71 -6.71
N LEU A 135 -1.42 13.44 -6.60
CA LEU A 135 -1.42 14.83 -6.15
C LEU A 135 -0.96 14.95 -4.69
N GLY A 136 -1.42 14.06 -3.82
CA GLY A 136 -0.99 13.99 -2.43
C GLY A 136 0.52 13.77 -2.32
N ALA A 137 1.06 12.83 -3.10
CA ALA A 137 2.49 12.56 -3.16
C ALA A 137 3.31 13.78 -3.60
N ILE A 138 2.87 14.48 -4.66
CA ILE A 138 3.52 15.73 -5.12
C ILE A 138 3.54 16.77 -3.99
N CYS A 139 2.40 17.00 -3.31
CA CYS A 139 2.33 17.95 -2.20
C CYS A 139 3.22 17.54 -1.03
N GLY A 140 3.23 16.26 -0.66
CA GLY A 140 4.05 15.74 0.45
C GLY A 140 5.54 15.96 0.20
N VAL A 141 6.04 15.59 -0.98
CA VAL A 141 7.45 15.83 -1.34
C VAL A 141 7.74 17.33 -1.51
N GLY A 142 6.80 18.09 -2.07
CA GLY A 142 6.89 19.55 -2.21
C GLY A 142 7.11 20.25 -0.86
N LEU A 143 6.41 19.82 0.19
CA LEU A 143 6.63 20.32 1.56
C LEU A 143 8.05 20.02 2.06
N VAL A 144 8.57 18.82 1.82
CA VAL A 144 9.94 18.46 2.21
C VAL A 144 10.97 19.36 1.51
N LYS A 145 10.82 19.57 0.19
CA LYS A 145 11.68 20.50 -0.55
C LYS A 145 11.53 21.95 -0.06
N GLY A 146 10.32 22.36 0.34
CA GLY A 146 10.06 23.67 0.92
C GLY A 146 10.78 23.90 2.25
N PHE A 147 10.80 22.91 3.13
CA PHE A 147 11.42 23.02 4.46
C PHE A 147 12.95 22.88 4.45
N GLN A 148 13.52 22.09 3.55
CA GLN A 148 14.95 21.80 3.54
C GLN A 148 15.54 21.72 2.13
N LYS A 149 15.29 22.74 1.30
CA LYS A 149 15.64 22.74 -0.14
C LYS A 149 17.08 22.33 -0.44
N ALA A 150 18.06 22.87 0.30
CA ALA A 150 19.48 22.57 0.08
C ALA A 150 19.79 21.09 0.31
N HIS A 151 19.36 20.53 1.46
CA HIS A 151 19.53 19.11 1.77
C HIS A 151 18.75 18.22 0.80
N TYR A 152 17.50 18.60 0.48
CA TYR A 152 16.65 17.86 -0.44
C TYR A 152 17.32 17.66 -1.81
N VAL A 153 17.84 18.73 -2.40
CA VAL A 153 18.51 18.67 -3.72
C VAL A 153 19.81 17.87 -3.62
N ARG A 154 20.63 18.12 -2.60
CA ARG A 154 21.93 17.44 -2.42
C ARG A 154 21.78 15.93 -2.26
N TYR A 155 20.76 15.46 -1.55
CA TYR A 155 20.61 14.06 -1.16
C TYR A 155 19.62 13.25 -2.01
N GLY A 156 19.34 13.71 -3.24
CA GLY A 156 18.62 12.92 -4.25
C GLY A 156 17.09 13.03 -4.19
N GLY A 157 16.55 13.98 -3.43
CA GLY A 157 15.12 14.31 -3.43
C GLY A 157 14.14 13.20 -3.00
N GLY A 158 14.65 12.09 -2.47
CA GLY A 158 13.84 10.89 -2.20
C GLY A 158 13.32 10.18 -3.45
N ALA A 159 13.86 10.50 -4.64
CA ALA A 159 13.47 9.89 -5.89
C ALA A 159 13.90 8.42 -5.97
N ASN A 160 13.11 7.61 -6.67
CA ASN A 160 13.48 6.26 -7.02
C ASN A 160 14.33 6.29 -8.29
N GLU A 161 15.48 5.64 -8.23
CA GLU A 161 16.42 5.47 -9.33
C GLU A 161 17.11 4.12 -9.17
N MET A 162 17.58 3.57 -10.29
CA MET A 162 18.43 2.40 -10.28
C MET A 162 19.75 2.70 -9.56
N ALA A 163 20.08 1.86 -8.59
CA ALA A 163 21.40 1.87 -7.99
C ALA A 163 22.46 1.42 -9.02
N PRO A 164 23.68 1.98 -8.97
CA PRO A 164 24.77 1.56 -9.84
C PRO A 164 25.02 0.04 -9.75
N GLY A 165 25.30 -0.59 -10.89
CA GLY A 165 25.57 -2.03 -10.98
C GLY A 165 24.34 -2.92 -11.21
N TYR A 166 23.12 -2.38 -11.15
CA TYR A 166 21.90 -3.13 -11.48
C TYR A 166 21.37 -2.80 -12.88
N SER A 167 20.90 -3.83 -13.58
CA SER A 167 20.22 -3.65 -14.86
C SER A 167 18.77 -3.16 -14.68
N LYS A 168 18.21 -2.47 -15.67
CA LYS A 168 16.79 -2.09 -15.67
C LYS A 168 15.86 -3.30 -15.55
N GLY A 169 16.24 -4.45 -16.10
CA GLY A 169 15.49 -5.71 -15.96
C GLY A 169 15.48 -6.23 -14.52
N THR A 170 16.60 -6.12 -13.81
CA THR A 170 16.69 -6.46 -12.39
C THR A 170 15.82 -5.54 -11.54
N GLY A 171 15.86 -4.23 -11.80
CA GLY A 171 14.98 -3.27 -11.12
C GLY A 171 13.51 -3.56 -11.35
N LEU A 172 13.11 -3.80 -12.60
CA LEU A 172 11.74 -4.17 -12.94
C LEU A 172 11.30 -5.45 -12.22
N GLY A 173 12.13 -6.50 -12.21
CA GLY A 173 11.84 -7.74 -11.49
C GLY A 173 11.67 -7.54 -9.99
N ALA A 174 12.54 -6.74 -9.36
CA ALA A 174 12.45 -6.42 -7.95
C ALA A 174 11.15 -5.65 -7.61
N GLU A 175 10.76 -4.68 -8.44
CA GLU A 175 9.52 -3.91 -8.27
C GLU A 175 8.26 -4.77 -8.48
N ILE A 176 8.29 -5.71 -9.43
CA ILE A 176 7.19 -6.67 -9.65
C ILE A 176 7.01 -7.56 -8.42
N ILE A 177 8.07 -8.21 -7.94
CA ILE A 177 8.00 -9.14 -6.81
C ILE A 177 7.65 -8.41 -5.52
N GLY A 178 8.28 -7.25 -5.28
CA GLY A 178 7.97 -6.42 -4.11
C GLY A 178 6.51 -5.97 -4.08
N THR A 179 5.97 -5.55 -5.23
CA THR A 179 4.56 -5.16 -5.31
C THR A 179 3.61 -6.34 -5.23
N PHE A 180 3.99 -7.51 -5.76
CA PHE A 180 3.23 -8.75 -5.56
C PHE A 180 3.09 -9.07 -4.07
N VAL A 181 4.18 -9.04 -3.30
CA VAL A 181 4.16 -9.29 -1.84
C VAL A 181 3.19 -8.32 -1.15
N LEU A 182 3.28 -7.02 -1.48
CA LEU A 182 2.38 -6.01 -0.93
C LEU A 182 0.91 -6.28 -1.28
N VAL A 183 0.58 -6.42 -2.55
CA VAL A 183 -0.81 -6.51 -3.02
C VAL A 183 -1.43 -7.86 -2.64
N TYR A 184 -0.66 -8.94 -2.63
CA TYR A 184 -1.10 -10.22 -2.08
C TYR A 184 -1.45 -10.09 -0.59
N THR A 185 -0.60 -9.42 0.19
CA THR A 185 -0.87 -9.15 1.61
C THR A 185 -2.13 -8.29 1.77
N VAL A 186 -2.36 -7.28 0.92
CA VAL A 186 -3.59 -6.49 0.93
C VAL A 186 -4.82 -7.38 0.74
N PHE A 187 -4.81 -8.29 -0.24
CA PHE A 187 -5.92 -9.21 -0.45
C PHE A 187 -6.18 -10.11 0.76
N ALA A 188 -5.13 -10.72 1.31
CA ALA A 188 -5.24 -11.56 2.51
C ALA A 188 -5.69 -10.77 3.75
N ALA A 189 -5.44 -9.46 3.79
CA ALA A 189 -5.83 -8.56 4.85
C ALA A 189 -7.23 -7.93 4.67
N THR A 190 -7.96 -8.25 3.60
CA THR A 190 -9.33 -7.77 3.41
C THR A 190 -10.29 -8.39 4.44
N ASP A 191 -11.17 -7.60 5.04
CA ASP A 191 -12.28 -8.12 5.83
C ASP A 191 -13.46 -8.43 4.90
N PRO A 192 -13.83 -9.71 4.69
CA PRO A 192 -14.91 -10.06 3.77
C PRO A 192 -16.29 -9.58 4.25
N LYS A 193 -16.41 -9.13 5.50
CA LYS A 193 -17.68 -8.72 6.13
C LYS A 193 -17.79 -7.23 6.41
N ARG A 194 -16.73 -6.44 6.20
CA ARG A 194 -16.71 -5.02 6.54
C ARG A 194 -16.23 -4.20 5.36
N SER A 195 -17.00 -3.18 5.04
CA SER A 195 -16.67 -2.23 3.97
C SER A 195 -16.43 -0.83 4.53
N ALA A 196 -15.65 -0.03 3.81
CA ALA A 196 -15.49 1.39 4.06
C ALA A 196 -16.83 2.12 3.86
N ARG A 197 -17.01 3.23 4.58
CA ARG A 197 -18.29 3.95 4.69
C ARG A 197 -18.98 4.20 3.33
N ASP A 198 -20.24 3.77 3.24
CA ASP A 198 -21.14 3.90 2.07
C ASP A 198 -20.56 3.36 0.75
N SER A 199 -19.72 2.32 0.82
CA SER A 199 -19.06 1.73 -0.34
C SER A 199 -18.95 0.20 -0.26
N HIS A 200 -18.54 -0.42 -1.36
CA HIS A 200 -18.21 -1.85 -1.43
C HIS A 200 -16.72 -2.14 -1.22
N VAL A 201 -15.92 -1.11 -0.89
CA VAL A 201 -14.47 -1.27 -0.69
C VAL A 201 -14.23 -1.97 0.65
N PRO A 202 -13.51 -3.10 0.72
CA PRO A 202 -13.28 -3.80 1.98
C PRO A 202 -12.42 -2.98 2.94
N VAL A 203 -12.66 -3.13 4.24
CA VAL A 203 -11.74 -2.64 5.28
C VAL A 203 -10.51 -3.55 5.30
N LEU A 204 -9.32 -2.95 5.43
CA LEU A 204 -8.04 -3.66 5.44
C LEU A 204 -7.50 -3.80 6.87
N ALA A 205 -6.86 -4.93 7.17
CA ALA A 205 -6.04 -5.08 8.37
C ALA A 205 -4.68 -4.37 8.17
N PRO A 206 -4.38 -3.30 8.92
CA PRO A 206 -3.27 -2.41 8.59
C PRO A 206 -1.89 -2.97 8.94
N LEU A 207 -1.78 -3.73 10.03
CA LEU A 207 -0.49 -4.20 10.56
C LEU A 207 0.26 -5.12 9.57
N PRO A 208 -0.36 -6.18 9.00
CA PRO A 208 0.32 -7.01 8.00
C PRO A 208 0.74 -6.22 6.76
N ILE A 209 -0.06 -5.26 6.31
CA ILE A 209 0.23 -4.44 5.13
C ILE A 209 1.47 -3.56 5.40
N GLY A 210 1.52 -2.89 6.54
CA GLY A 210 2.70 -2.10 6.93
C GLY A 210 3.97 -2.96 7.05
N PHE A 211 3.85 -4.18 7.58
CA PHE A 211 4.96 -5.13 7.65
C PHE A 211 5.41 -5.64 6.27
N ALA A 212 4.49 -5.90 5.33
CA ALA A 212 4.85 -6.26 3.97
C ALA A 212 5.66 -5.15 3.30
N VAL A 213 5.23 -3.89 3.45
CA VAL A 213 5.99 -2.73 2.96
C VAL A 213 7.35 -2.64 3.63
N PHE A 214 7.43 -2.81 4.95
CA PHE A 214 8.70 -2.81 5.70
C PHE A 214 9.68 -3.87 5.18
N MET A 215 9.23 -5.12 5.04
CA MET A 215 10.05 -6.24 4.54
C MET A 215 10.55 -5.99 3.12
N VAL A 216 9.69 -5.50 2.24
CA VAL A 216 10.08 -5.20 0.86
C VAL A 216 11.12 -4.06 0.83
N HIS A 217 11.00 -3.05 1.69
CA HIS A 217 12.02 -1.98 1.79
C HIS A 217 13.38 -2.52 2.23
N LEU A 218 13.43 -3.42 3.22
CA LEU A 218 14.69 -4.04 3.64
C LEU A 218 15.40 -4.74 2.47
N ALA A 219 14.65 -5.38 1.57
CA ALA A 219 15.22 -6.11 0.44
C ALA A 219 15.54 -5.24 -0.78
N THR A 220 14.74 -4.20 -1.05
CA THR A 220 14.76 -3.50 -2.36
C THR A 220 15.32 -2.08 -2.32
N ILE A 221 15.53 -1.48 -1.15
CA ILE A 221 16.20 -0.17 -1.03
C ILE A 221 17.54 -0.15 -1.79
N PRO A 222 18.42 -1.17 -1.68
CA PRO A 222 19.72 -1.17 -2.37
C PRO A 222 19.64 -1.27 -3.89
N ILE A 223 18.49 -1.65 -4.46
CA ILE A 223 18.33 -1.88 -5.90
C ILE A 223 17.72 -0.64 -6.57
N THR A 224 16.61 -0.13 -6.01
CA THR A 224 15.78 0.92 -6.63
C THR A 224 15.38 2.05 -5.67
N GLY A 225 15.80 1.99 -4.41
CA GLY A 225 15.25 2.82 -3.33
C GLY A 225 13.80 2.46 -2.93
N THR A 226 13.30 1.30 -3.41
CA THR A 226 11.95 0.77 -3.25
C THR A 226 10.84 1.69 -3.77
N GLY A 227 10.31 1.35 -4.95
CA GLY A 227 9.14 2.00 -5.52
C GLY A 227 7.85 1.45 -4.91
N ILE A 228 7.44 0.26 -5.37
CA ILE A 228 6.20 -0.52 -5.11
C ILE A 228 4.88 0.26 -5.05
N ASN A 229 4.94 1.55 -5.39
CA ASN A 229 3.92 2.56 -5.28
C ASN A 229 4.19 3.64 -6.34
N PRO A 230 3.39 3.66 -7.43
CA PRO A 230 3.57 4.63 -8.49
C PRO A 230 3.41 6.08 -8.05
N ALA A 231 2.47 6.40 -7.13
CA ALA A 231 2.28 7.76 -6.64
C ALA A 231 3.50 8.26 -5.86
N ARG A 232 4.08 7.41 -5.00
CA ARG A 232 5.33 7.71 -4.27
C ARG A 232 6.48 8.01 -5.21
N SER A 233 6.62 7.20 -6.25
CA SER A 233 7.70 7.36 -7.23
C SER A 233 7.50 8.61 -8.08
N PHE A 234 6.24 8.88 -8.47
CA PHE A 234 5.86 10.03 -9.28
C PHE A 234 5.98 11.36 -8.54
N GLY A 235 5.47 11.45 -7.31
CA GLY A 235 5.59 12.67 -6.50
C GLY A 235 7.05 13.08 -6.28
N ALA A 236 7.93 12.11 -6.03
CA ALA A 236 9.35 12.37 -5.89
C ALA A 236 10.01 12.79 -7.21
N ALA A 237 9.72 12.11 -8.32
CA ALA A 237 10.27 12.47 -9.64
C ALA A 237 9.84 13.88 -10.08
N VAL A 238 8.57 14.25 -9.87
CA VAL A 238 8.05 15.59 -10.20
C VAL A 238 8.77 16.69 -9.43
N ILE A 239 8.95 16.53 -8.12
CA ILE A 239 9.54 17.58 -7.27
C ILE A 239 11.06 17.63 -7.37
N TYR A 240 11.71 16.48 -7.56
CA TYR A 240 13.16 16.40 -7.73
C TYR A 240 13.60 16.86 -9.13
N ASN A 241 12.83 16.47 -10.15
CA ASN A 241 12.97 16.87 -11.54
C ASN A 241 14.39 16.69 -12.12
N GLN A 242 14.91 15.46 -12.05
CA GLN A 242 16.20 15.09 -12.64
C GLN A 242 16.01 14.13 -13.81
N GLU A 243 16.89 14.24 -14.82
CA GLU A 243 16.82 13.45 -16.05
C GLU A 243 16.85 11.94 -15.79
N LYS A 244 17.75 11.48 -14.93
CA LYS A 244 17.89 10.05 -14.58
C LYS A 244 16.60 9.50 -13.97
N SER A 245 16.03 10.20 -12.98
CA SER A 245 14.77 9.84 -12.35
C SER A 245 13.62 9.69 -13.35
N TRP A 246 13.56 10.55 -14.38
CA TRP A 246 12.54 10.47 -15.44
C TRP A 246 12.79 9.34 -16.44
N HIS A 247 14.04 9.12 -16.85
CA HIS A 247 14.40 8.07 -17.79
C HIS A 247 14.13 6.65 -17.26
N GLU A 248 14.22 6.45 -15.94
CA GLU A 248 13.94 5.18 -15.26
C GLU A 248 12.50 5.09 -14.73
N HIS A 249 11.73 6.18 -14.83
CA HIS A 249 10.44 6.33 -14.15
C HIS A 249 9.41 5.26 -14.51
N TRP A 250 9.41 4.80 -15.76
CA TRP A 250 8.45 3.82 -16.27
C TRP A 250 8.49 2.50 -15.47
N ILE A 251 9.65 2.13 -14.92
CA ILE A 251 9.84 0.91 -14.10
C ILE A 251 8.90 0.95 -12.89
N PHE A 252 8.74 2.13 -12.30
CA PHE A 252 7.96 2.35 -11.09
C PHE A 252 6.45 2.50 -11.33
N TRP A 253 6.01 2.41 -12.59
CA TRP A 253 4.60 2.25 -12.96
C TRP A 253 4.33 0.82 -13.44
N VAL A 254 5.14 0.35 -14.41
CA VAL A 254 4.96 -0.95 -15.06
C VAL A 254 5.20 -2.08 -14.07
N GLY A 255 6.28 -2.03 -13.29
CA GLY A 255 6.60 -3.07 -12.31
C GLY A 255 5.48 -3.24 -11.28
N PRO A 256 5.07 -2.16 -10.58
CA PRO A 256 3.99 -2.25 -9.61
C PRO A 256 2.64 -2.71 -10.18
N PHE A 257 2.24 -2.25 -11.37
CA PHE A 257 0.98 -2.70 -11.97
C PHE A 257 1.01 -4.17 -12.40
N ILE A 258 2.14 -4.66 -12.93
CA ILE A 258 2.30 -6.09 -13.22
C ILE A 258 2.25 -6.91 -11.93
N GLY A 259 2.99 -6.50 -10.89
CA GLY A 259 2.97 -7.19 -9.59
C GLY A 259 1.57 -7.25 -8.96
N ALA A 260 0.83 -6.14 -9.03
CA ALA A 260 -0.56 -6.07 -8.56
C ALA A 260 -1.51 -6.98 -9.36
N ALA A 261 -1.37 -7.04 -10.69
CA ALA A 261 -2.18 -7.91 -11.54
C ALA A 261 -1.92 -9.39 -11.26
N ILE A 262 -0.65 -9.79 -11.09
CA ILE A 262 -0.28 -11.16 -10.73
C ILE A 262 -0.85 -11.52 -9.35
N ALA A 263 -0.75 -10.62 -8.37
CA ALA A 263 -1.30 -10.85 -7.03
C ALA A 263 -2.83 -11.01 -7.04
N ALA A 264 -3.54 -10.16 -7.81
CA ALA A 264 -4.97 -10.28 -8.00
C ALA A 264 -5.34 -11.62 -8.65
N PHE A 265 -4.63 -12.00 -9.72
CA PHE A 265 -4.86 -13.27 -10.40
C PHE A 265 -4.64 -14.48 -9.47
N TYR A 266 -3.51 -14.49 -8.76
CA TYR A 266 -3.15 -15.56 -7.83
C TYR A 266 -4.17 -15.72 -6.71
N HIS A 267 -4.57 -14.62 -6.05
CA HIS A 267 -5.53 -14.67 -4.95
C HIS A 267 -6.93 -15.10 -5.40
N GLN A 268 -7.40 -14.57 -6.54
CA GLN A 268 -8.77 -14.79 -7.02
C GLN A 268 -8.95 -16.16 -7.68
N TYR A 269 -8.05 -16.55 -8.58
CA TYR A 269 -8.27 -17.70 -9.46
C TYR A 269 -7.51 -18.95 -9.03
N ILE A 270 -6.31 -18.79 -8.45
CA ILE A 270 -5.50 -19.93 -8.01
C ILE A 270 -5.93 -20.36 -6.61
N LEU A 271 -5.91 -19.44 -5.64
CA LEU A 271 -6.27 -19.76 -4.26
C LEU A 271 -7.78 -19.77 -4.00
N ARG A 272 -8.56 -19.05 -4.82
CA ARG A 272 -9.99 -18.80 -4.57
C ARG A 272 -10.27 -18.32 -3.14
N ALA A 273 -9.44 -17.39 -2.66
CA ALA A 273 -9.41 -16.97 -1.27
C ALA A 273 -10.27 -15.72 -0.98
N ALA A 274 -11.14 -15.30 -1.91
CA ALA A 274 -11.91 -14.05 -1.80
C ALA A 274 -12.82 -13.98 -0.56
N ALA A 275 -13.30 -15.12 -0.10
CA ALA A 275 -14.14 -15.22 1.09
C ALA A 275 -13.35 -15.45 2.38
N ILE A 276 -12.06 -15.82 2.30
CA ILE A 276 -11.26 -16.18 3.49
C ILE A 276 -10.98 -14.93 4.34
N LYS A 277 -11.30 -15.02 5.64
CA LYS A 277 -10.89 -14.00 6.63
C LYS A 277 -9.62 -14.44 7.34
N ALA A 278 -8.52 -13.73 7.13
CA ALA A 278 -7.31 -13.93 7.93
C ALA A 278 -7.57 -13.57 9.40
N LEU A 279 -7.14 -14.43 10.32
CA LEU A 279 -7.17 -14.15 11.76
C LEU A 279 -5.95 -13.28 12.10
N GLY A 280 -6.19 -12.02 12.46
CA GLY A 280 -5.13 -11.16 13.00
C GLY A 280 -4.56 -11.71 14.31
N SER A 281 -3.28 -11.43 14.59
CA SER A 281 -2.52 -11.97 15.73
C SER A 281 -3.12 -11.72 17.12
N PHE A 282 -4.09 -10.81 17.26
CA PHE A 282 -4.75 -10.50 18.52
C PHE A 282 -6.18 -11.03 18.53
N ARG A 283 -6.35 -12.33 18.77
CA ARG A 283 -7.54 -12.79 19.49
C ARG A 283 -7.28 -12.53 20.97
N SER A 284 -7.84 -11.43 21.49
CA SER A 284 -8.10 -11.37 22.92
C SER A 284 -9.19 -12.39 23.21
N THR A 285 -8.80 -13.59 23.60
CA THR A 285 -9.65 -14.47 24.39
C THR A 285 -9.60 -13.96 25.82
N ALA A 286 -10.45 -12.98 26.12
CA ALA A 286 -10.85 -12.58 27.46
C ALA A 286 -12.25 -11.97 27.35
#